data_AF-A0A3C1ETY7-F1
#
_entry.id   AF-A0A3C1ETY7-F1
#
_cell.length_a   1.000
_cell.length_b   1.000
_cell.length_c   1.000
_cell.angle_alpha   90.00
_cell.angle_beta   90.00
_cell.angle_gamma   90.00
#
_symmetry.space_group_name_H-M   'P 1'
#
loop_
_entity.id
_entity.type
_entity.pdbx_description
1 polymer ?
#
loop_
_entity_poly.entity_id
_entity_poly.type
_entity_poly.pdbx_seq_one_letter_code
_entity_poly.pdbx_strand_id
1 'polypeptide(L)'
;MKTVFVSIIAFLATTLRVSPDSGQLMQVDYENQRTLTVNQQMVEYTQDAWVKPSVVPSSSSARWWTYPTNIMTATRNGNDLLVLVNKEYKLPQSYAPSDLVLASNSGIRRGSSYYLRSILINDLKNLVNASKADSIDLSIVSAYRSYNTQVSTYNYWVSINGIDGADKISARAGHSQHQLGTAVDFSSSEVSDGLGGSFYTTRAAAWLASNAWKYGFVISYPSGYESTTGYSYESWHYRYIGVANAQEMHGSGMILEVYLESKN
;
A
#
# COMPACT_ATOMS: atom_id res chain seq x y z
N MET A 1 39.78 3.54 27.54
CA MET A 1 38.46 2.85 27.50
C MET A 1 37.42 3.82 26.94
N LYS A 2 36.76 3.39 25.87
CA LYS A 2 35.49 3.79 25.25
C LYS A 2 34.81 5.13 25.60
N THR A 3 34.65 5.92 24.55
CA THR A 3 33.67 6.98 24.28
C THR A 3 32.24 6.44 24.22
N VAL A 4 31.24 7.19 24.73
CA VAL A 4 29.96 7.56 24.07
C VAL A 4 29.41 8.79 24.81
N PHE A 5 29.14 9.88 24.10
CA PHE A 5 28.15 10.88 24.52
C PHE A 5 27.13 11.05 23.40
N VAL A 6 25.87 11.00 23.81
CA VAL A 6 24.66 11.21 23.00
C VAL A 6 24.52 12.70 22.75
N SER A 7 24.46 13.11 21.48
CA SER A 7 24.09 14.48 21.11
C SER A 7 22.58 14.63 21.14
N ILE A 8 22.08 15.32 22.17
CA ILE A 8 20.86 16.10 22.15
C ILE A 8 21.28 17.50 21.71
N ILE A 9 20.73 18.04 20.62
CA ILE A 9 20.81 19.47 20.34
C ILE A 9 19.40 20.00 20.11
N ALA A 10 19.00 20.86 21.05
CA ALA A 10 17.85 21.73 21.00
C ALA A 10 18.15 23.01 20.18
N PHE A 11 17.06 23.65 19.76
CA PHE A 11 16.92 24.97 19.12
C PHE A 11 17.95 26.05 19.52
N LEU A 12 18.43 26.83 18.53
CA LEU A 12 18.17 28.28 18.41
C LEU A 12 18.76 28.88 17.11
N ALA A 13 18.27 30.08 16.80
CA ALA A 13 18.89 31.17 16.02
C ALA A 13 18.54 31.29 14.52
N THR A 14 17.45 32.03 14.32
CA THR A 14 17.26 33.03 13.27
C THR A 14 18.55 33.79 12.93
N THR A 15 18.88 33.89 11.65
CA THR A 15 19.67 35.01 11.12
C THR A 15 18.93 35.62 9.94
N LEU A 16 18.31 36.77 10.22
CA LEU A 16 17.89 37.76 9.24
C LEU A 16 19.14 38.36 8.57
N ARG A 17 19.08 38.57 7.25
CA ARG A 17 19.94 39.55 6.58
C ARG A 17 19.06 40.57 5.89
N VAL A 18 19.17 41.81 6.35
CA VAL A 18 18.59 43.02 5.77
C VAL A 18 19.53 43.51 4.69
N SER A 19 19.01 43.83 3.50
CA SER A 19 19.69 44.68 2.53
C SER A 19 19.27 46.13 2.78
N PRO A 20 20.21 47.09 2.89
CA PRO A 20 19.89 48.50 3.06
C PRO A 20 19.65 49.11 1.68
N ASP A 21 18.39 49.28 1.29
CA ASP A 21 17.91 50.50 0.63
C ASP A 21 16.51 50.31 0.08
N SER A 22 15.66 51.30 0.35
CA SER A 22 14.28 51.51 -0.11
C SER A 22 13.24 50.47 0.33
N GLY A 23 12.49 50.81 1.37
CA GLY A 23 11.26 50.12 1.73
C GLY A 23 10.16 50.33 0.68
N GLN A 24 9.61 49.23 0.17
CA GLN A 24 8.26 49.19 -0.40
C GLN A 24 7.81 47.73 -0.54
N LEU A 25 6.57 47.46 -0.11
CA LEU A 25 5.84 46.24 -0.44
C LEU A 25 5.39 46.37 -1.90
N MET A 26 5.75 45.41 -2.75
CA MET A 26 5.31 45.36 -4.15
C MET A 26 4.88 43.94 -4.50
N GLN A 27 3.57 43.79 -4.72
CA GLN A 27 2.96 42.70 -5.46
C GLN A 27 3.41 42.82 -6.93
N VAL A 28 3.86 41.73 -7.54
CA VAL A 28 4.17 41.72 -8.98
C VAL A 28 3.60 40.46 -9.63
N ASP A 29 2.57 40.68 -10.44
CA ASP A 29 2.06 39.79 -11.48
C ASP A 29 3.14 39.56 -12.55
N TYR A 30 3.24 38.34 -13.07
CA TYR A 30 3.95 38.09 -14.32
C TYR A 30 3.17 37.09 -15.20
N GLU A 31 2.24 37.63 -16.00
CA GLU A 31 1.99 37.09 -17.33
C GLU A 31 2.98 37.69 -18.35
N ASN A 32 3.35 36.84 -19.31
CA ASN A 32 4.03 37.07 -20.59
C ASN A 32 5.57 36.95 -20.73
N GLN A 33 5.95 35.72 -21.12
CA GLN A 33 6.70 35.34 -22.35
C GLN A 33 8.21 35.61 -22.47
N ARG A 34 8.98 34.50 -22.51
CA ARG A 34 9.71 34.10 -23.73
C ARG A 34 9.79 32.58 -23.90
N THR A 35 9.48 32.19 -25.12
CA THR A 35 9.34 30.86 -25.70
C THR A 35 10.66 30.11 -25.75
N LEU A 36 10.70 28.89 -25.22
CA LEU A 36 11.58 27.83 -25.69
C LEU A 36 10.70 26.66 -26.11
N THR A 37 10.56 26.51 -27.42
CA THR A 37 9.86 25.40 -28.04
C THR A 37 10.70 24.14 -27.85
N VAL A 38 10.26 23.25 -26.96
CA VAL A 38 10.72 21.85 -26.91
C VAL A 38 9.49 20.98 -27.08
N ASN A 39 9.53 20.13 -28.09
CA ASN A 39 8.43 19.33 -28.62
C ASN A 39 7.56 18.71 -27.52
N GLN A 40 6.32 19.20 -27.48
CA GLN A 40 5.23 18.74 -26.65
C GLN A 40 4.70 17.41 -27.20
N GLN A 41 5.29 16.31 -26.77
CA GLN A 41 4.51 15.07 -26.54
C GLN A 41 4.48 14.84 -25.03
N MET A 42 3.74 15.74 -24.37
CA MET A 42 3.21 15.49 -23.04
C MET A 42 2.21 14.35 -23.19
N VAL A 43 2.56 13.17 -22.69
CA VAL A 43 1.55 12.18 -22.34
C VAL A 43 0.78 12.81 -21.18
N GLU A 44 -0.39 13.37 -21.47
CA GLU A 44 -1.39 13.68 -20.47
C GLU A 44 -1.64 12.41 -19.67
N TYR A 45 -1.12 12.36 -18.44
CA TYR A 45 -1.61 11.43 -17.44
C TYR A 45 -3.01 11.92 -17.07
N THR A 46 -4.01 11.47 -17.81
CA THR A 46 -5.39 11.70 -17.44
C THR A 46 -5.63 11.00 -16.12
N GLN A 47 -6.23 11.74 -15.20
CA GLN A 47 -6.68 11.28 -13.89
C GLN A 47 -7.87 10.30 -14.00
N ASP A 48 -8.12 9.78 -15.22
CA ASP A 48 -9.32 9.04 -15.66
C ASP A 48 -9.12 7.52 -15.74
N ALA A 49 -7.97 6.99 -15.31
CA ALA A 49 -7.76 5.54 -15.26
C ALA A 49 -8.43 4.82 -14.07
N TRP A 50 -9.24 5.52 -13.27
CA TRP A 50 -10.07 4.91 -12.24
C TRP A 50 -11.54 5.26 -12.50
N VAL A 51 -12.27 4.33 -13.11
CA VAL A 51 -13.73 4.34 -13.06
C VAL A 51 -14.13 4.24 -11.60
N LYS A 52 -14.67 5.33 -11.02
CA LYS A 52 -15.28 5.31 -9.69
C LYS A 52 -16.46 4.33 -9.71
N PRO A 53 -16.44 3.23 -8.93
CA PRO A 53 -17.63 2.40 -8.75
C PRO A 53 -18.73 3.21 -8.07
N SER A 54 -19.88 3.29 -8.74
CA SER A 54 -21.00 4.14 -8.32
C SER A 54 -21.91 3.40 -7.34
N VAL A 55 -21.48 3.17 -6.10
CA VAL A 55 -22.36 3.03 -4.93
C VAL A 55 -21.53 3.39 -3.69
N VAL A 56 -21.78 4.56 -3.07
CA VAL A 56 -21.27 4.88 -1.73
C VAL A 56 -22.48 5.16 -0.85
N PRO A 57 -22.77 4.37 0.19
CA PRO A 57 -23.80 4.73 1.16
C PRO A 57 -23.33 5.97 1.93
N SER A 58 -24.14 7.02 1.91
CA SER A 58 -23.91 8.20 2.75
C SER A 58 -24.33 7.89 4.19
N SER A 59 -23.42 7.98 5.15
CA SER A 59 -23.82 8.26 6.53
C SER A 59 -22.79 9.12 7.25
N SER A 60 -23.31 10.18 7.87
CA SER A 60 -22.67 11.27 8.58
C SER A 60 -22.13 10.89 9.96
N SER A 61 -20.92 11.39 10.25
CA SER A 61 -20.29 11.66 11.56
C SER A 61 -20.36 10.58 12.67
N ALA A 62 -19.37 9.68 12.70
CA ALA A 62 -18.84 9.02 13.90
C ALA A 62 -17.54 8.28 13.52
N ARG A 63 -16.53 8.28 14.39
CA ARG A 63 -15.23 7.54 14.32
C ARG A 63 -14.92 6.80 13.00
N TRP A 64 -13.86 7.22 12.30
CA TRP A 64 -13.25 6.62 11.09
C TRP A 64 -13.59 5.13 10.90
N TRP A 65 -13.24 4.31 11.89
CA TRP A 65 -13.59 2.90 11.96
C TRP A 65 -13.35 2.42 13.40
N THR A 66 -14.14 1.47 13.93
CA THR A 66 -13.96 0.89 15.29
C THR A 66 -13.94 -0.63 15.24
N TYR A 67 -13.00 -1.28 15.94
CA TYR A 67 -12.95 -2.75 16.01
C TYR A 67 -14.27 -3.30 16.54
N PRO A 68 -14.92 -4.25 15.83
CA PRO A 68 -16.16 -4.81 16.30
C PRO A 68 -15.89 -5.56 17.60
N THR A 69 -16.86 -5.51 18.51
CA THR A 69 -16.79 -6.25 19.77
C THR A 69 -16.77 -7.76 19.53
N ASN A 70 -17.48 -8.21 18.48
CA ASN A 70 -17.58 -9.61 18.09
C ASN A 70 -16.62 -9.89 16.93
N ILE A 71 -15.45 -10.45 17.24
CA ILE A 71 -14.48 -10.88 16.23
C ILE A 71 -14.79 -12.32 15.83
N MET A 72 -14.98 -12.53 14.52
CA MET A 72 -15.28 -13.82 13.92
C MET A 72 -13.99 -14.53 13.49
N THR A 73 -14.03 -15.86 13.41
CA THR A 73 -12.97 -16.61 12.73
C THR A 73 -13.27 -16.60 11.23
N ALA A 74 -12.24 -16.50 10.39
CA ALA A 74 -12.38 -16.64 8.95
C ALA A 74 -13.15 -17.93 8.60
N THR A 75 -14.16 -17.82 7.73
CA THR A 75 -15.07 -18.93 7.39
C THR A 75 -14.40 -19.92 6.44
N ARG A 76 -13.52 -19.43 5.56
CA ARG A 76 -12.73 -20.23 4.62
C ARG A 76 -11.37 -20.59 5.22
N ASN A 77 -10.77 -21.66 4.69
CA ASN A 77 -9.40 -22.06 5.05
C ASN A 77 -8.41 -20.93 4.68
N GLY A 78 -7.40 -20.67 5.50
CA GLY A 78 -6.41 -19.62 5.21
C GLY A 78 -5.62 -19.83 3.90
N ASN A 79 -5.50 -21.07 3.41
CA ASN A 79 -4.87 -21.36 2.12
C ASN A 79 -5.77 -21.06 0.92
N ASP A 80 -7.07 -20.82 1.16
CA ASP A 80 -8.02 -20.44 0.11
C ASP A 80 -7.73 -19.00 -0.34
N LEU A 81 -7.59 -18.80 -1.65
CA LEU A 81 -7.25 -17.47 -2.19
C LEU A 81 -8.35 -16.43 -1.95
N LEU A 82 -9.59 -16.86 -1.70
CA LEU A 82 -10.74 -16.02 -1.43
C LEU A 82 -11.07 -15.91 0.06
N VAL A 83 -10.20 -16.36 0.96
CA VAL A 83 -10.41 -16.17 2.41
C VAL A 83 -10.47 -14.68 2.76
N LEU A 84 -11.60 -14.27 3.35
CA LEU A 84 -11.78 -12.94 3.92
C LEU A 84 -11.03 -12.87 5.25
N VAL A 85 -10.03 -11.98 5.27
CA VAL A 85 -9.30 -11.60 6.47
C VAL A 85 -9.27 -10.08 6.48
N ASN A 86 -10.05 -9.51 7.38
CA ASN A 86 -10.23 -8.09 7.57
C ASN A 86 -10.27 -7.84 9.08
N LYS A 87 -10.83 -6.72 9.51
CA LYS A 87 -10.88 -6.41 10.93
C LYS A 87 -12.02 -7.11 11.71
N GLU A 88 -12.92 -7.79 11.02
CA GLU A 88 -14.00 -8.59 11.60
C GLU A 88 -13.64 -10.08 11.66
N TYR A 89 -13.03 -10.60 10.59
CA TYR A 89 -12.64 -12.01 10.42
C TYR A 89 -11.15 -12.20 10.62
N LYS A 90 -10.78 -13.01 11.62
CA LYS A 90 -9.38 -13.36 11.91
C LYS A 90 -9.01 -14.79 11.53
N LEU A 91 -7.75 -14.97 11.18
CA LEU A 91 -7.11 -16.27 11.11
C LEU A 91 -6.82 -16.81 12.52
N PRO A 92 -6.79 -18.15 12.68
CA PRO A 92 -6.23 -18.77 13.87
C PRO A 92 -4.77 -18.32 14.09
N GLN A 93 -4.36 -18.17 15.35
CA GLN A 93 -2.97 -17.86 15.70
C GLN A 93 -1.98 -18.90 15.17
N SER A 94 -2.40 -20.16 15.08
CA SER A 94 -1.60 -21.28 14.57
C SER A 94 -1.49 -21.34 13.04
N TYR A 95 -2.26 -20.54 12.31
CA TYR A 95 -2.24 -20.58 10.85
C TYR A 95 -0.89 -20.04 10.32
N ALA A 96 -0.23 -20.88 9.54
CA ALA A 96 0.91 -20.52 8.70
C ALA A 96 0.85 -21.37 7.43
N PRO A 97 1.02 -20.77 6.23
CA PRO A 97 1.09 -21.54 4.99
C PRO A 97 2.36 -22.40 4.96
N SER A 98 2.23 -23.63 4.48
CA SER A 98 3.35 -24.61 4.41
C SER A 98 4.16 -24.51 3.12
N ASP A 99 3.71 -23.72 2.15
CA ASP A 99 4.25 -23.61 0.78
C ASP A 99 5.01 -22.30 0.54
N LEU A 100 5.59 -21.71 1.59
CA LEU A 100 6.37 -20.47 1.49
C LEU A 100 7.71 -20.70 0.76
N VAL A 101 8.01 -19.82 -0.19
CA VAL A 101 9.26 -19.78 -0.95
C VAL A 101 9.76 -18.34 -1.07
N LEU A 102 11.05 -18.15 -1.39
CA LEU A 102 11.61 -16.81 -1.55
C LEU A 102 10.95 -16.05 -2.71
N ALA A 103 10.61 -14.79 -2.47
CA ALA A 103 10.05 -13.90 -3.48
C ALA A 103 11.05 -13.64 -4.63
N SER A 104 12.36 -13.78 -4.40
CA SER A 104 13.37 -13.67 -5.46
C SER A 104 13.19 -14.69 -6.58
N ASN A 105 12.46 -15.79 -6.37
CA ASN A 105 12.10 -16.75 -7.42
C ASN A 105 11.25 -16.12 -8.54
N SER A 106 10.58 -14.99 -8.29
CA SER A 106 9.86 -14.23 -9.32
C SER A 106 10.76 -13.25 -10.10
N GLY A 107 11.98 -12.99 -9.64
CA GLY A 107 12.87 -11.97 -10.18
C GLY A 107 12.53 -10.53 -9.76
N ILE A 108 11.67 -10.34 -8.76
CA ILE A 108 11.38 -9.03 -8.16
C ILE A 108 12.59 -8.51 -7.37
N ARG A 109 12.86 -7.20 -7.46
CA ARG A 109 13.96 -6.56 -6.73
C ARG A 109 13.69 -6.62 -5.22
N ARG A 110 14.74 -6.85 -4.43
CA ARG A 110 14.69 -7.10 -2.96
C ARG A 110 13.99 -8.39 -2.54
N GLY A 111 13.57 -9.25 -3.47
CA GLY A 111 12.83 -10.49 -3.16
C GLY A 111 13.57 -11.51 -2.28
N SER A 112 14.89 -11.44 -2.18
CA SER A 112 15.69 -12.38 -1.38
C SER A 112 15.46 -12.26 0.13
N SER A 113 14.82 -11.17 0.60
CA SER A 113 14.51 -10.93 2.01
C SER A 113 13.10 -11.34 2.41
N TYR A 114 12.29 -11.83 1.48
CA TYR A 114 10.85 -11.98 1.66
C TYR A 114 10.36 -13.35 1.19
N TYR A 115 9.36 -13.88 1.89
CA TYR A 115 8.70 -15.13 1.56
C TYR A 115 7.27 -14.87 1.09
N LEU A 116 6.85 -15.64 0.10
CA LEU A 116 5.50 -15.66 -0.47
C LEU A 116 5.07 -17.11 -0.68
N ARG A 117 3.77 -17.38 -0.75
CA ARG A 117 3.29 -18.71 -1.13
C ARG A 117 3.71 -19.02 -2.57
N SER A 118 4.10 -20.26 -2.83
CA SER A 118 4.60 -20.70 -4.14
C SER A 118 3.59 -20.48 -5.27
N ILE A 119 2.29 -20.55 -4.97
CA ILE A 119 1.20 -20.43 -5.94
C ILE A 119 1.24 -19.13 -6.76
N LEU A 120 1.71 -18.02 -6.18
CA LEU A 120 1.74 -16.71 -6.85
C LEU A 120 3.07 -16.37 -7.52
N ILE A 121 4.11 -17.22 -7.40
CA ILE A 121 5.46 -16.85 -7.85
C ILE A 121 5.54 -16.70 -9.37
N ASN A 122 4.90 -17.59 -10.13
CA ASN A 122 4.90 -17.50 -11.59
C ASN A 122 4.10 -16.27 -12.06
N ASP A 123 2.99 -15.95 -11.42
CA ASP A 123 2.20 -14.77 -11.76
C ASP A 123 2.92 -13.48 -11.38
N LEU A 124 3.61 -13.46 -10.23
CA LEU A 124 4.48 -12.34 -9.84
C LEU A 124 5.64 -12.17 -10.84
N LYS A 125 6.21 -13.27 -11.34
CA LYS A 125 7.25 -13.22 -12.37
C LYS A 125 6.72 -12.59 -13.66
N ASN A 126 5.51 -12.96 -14.07
CA ASN A 126 4.86 -12.38 -15.25
C ASN A 126 4.58 -10.89 -15.05
N LEU A 127 4.08 -10.49 -13.88
CA LEU A 127 3.89 -9.08 -13.50
C LEU A 127 5.20 -8.29 -13.58
N VAL A 128 6.28 -8.81 -12.99
CA VAL A 128 7.61 -8.17 -12.98
C VAL A 128 8.20 -8.06 -14.39
N ASN A 129 8.01 -9.08 -15.24
CA ASN A 129 8.49 -9.04 -16.62
C ASN A 129 7.72 -8.00 -17.45
N ALA A 130 6.40 -7.92 -17.26
CA ALA A 130 5.58 -6.92 -17.93
C ALA A 130 5.93 -5.49 -17.48
N SER A 131 6.13 -5.28 -16.17
CA SER A 131 6.53 -3.95 -15.68
C SER A 131 7.88 -3.54 -16.28
N LYS A 132 8.85 -4.46 -16.37
CA LYS A 132 10.15 -4.21 -16.99
C LYS A 132 10.03 -3.88 -18.48
N ALA A 133 9.15 -4.57 -19.21
CA ALA A 133 8.88 -4.26 -20.62
C ALA A 133 8.36 -2.83 -20.80
N ASP A 134 7.58 -2.34 -19.84
CA ASP A 134 7.08 -0.96 -19.79
C ASP A 134 8.05 0.03 -19.11
N SER A 135 9.31 -0.37 -18.89
CA SER A 135 10.34 0.46 -18.23
C SER A 135 9.94 0.94 -16.81
N ILE A 136 9.21 0.10 -16.09
CA ILE A 136 8.78 0.30 -14.71
C ILE A 136 9.62 -0.59 -13.78
N ASP A 137 10.36 0.06 -12.89
CA ASP A 137 11.05 -0.60 -11.78
C ASP A 137 10.07 -0.93 -10.64
N LEU A 138 10.12 -2.18 -10.17
CA LEU A 138 9.33 -2.68 -9.06
C LEU A 138 10.21 -3.44 -8.07
N SER A 139 10.00 -3.15 -6.80
CA SER A 139 10.58 -3.88 -5.67
C SER A 139 9.52 -4.30 -4.66
N ILE A 140 9.93 -5.16 -3.74
CA ILE A 140 9.13 -5.59 -2.59
C ILE A 140 9.78 -5.11 -1.30
N VAL A 141 8.96 -4.67 -0.35
CA VAL A 141 9.41 -4.15 0.97
C VAL A 141 8.78 -4.89 2.14
N SER A 142 7.71 -5.65 1.90
CA SER A 142 7.08 -6.52 2.90
C SER A 142 6.19 -7.58 2.21
N ALA A 143 6.03 -8.73 2.86
CA ALA A 143 5.41 -9.94 2.31
C ALA A 143 4.84 -10.80 3.44
N TYR A 144 5.03 -12.13 3.43
CA TYR A 144 4.59 -12.99 4.54
C TYR A 144 5.08 -12.47 5.90
N ARG A 145 4.14 -12.35 6.85
CA ARG A 145 4.43 -12.08 8.26
C ARG A 145 3.65 -13.04 9.14
N SER A 146 4.35 -13.74 10.02
CA SER A 146 3.71 -14.64 11.00
C SER A 146 2.79 -13.88 11.96
N TYR A 147 1.88 -14.58 12.62
CA TYR A 147 1.05 -14.01 13.68
C TYR A 147 1.88 -13.27 14.74
N ASN A 148 2.95 -13.88 15.24
CA ASN A 148 3.81 -13.30 16.27
C ASN A 148 4.56 -12.05 15.77
N THR A 149 5.03 -12.07 14.52
CA THR A 149 5.62 -10.88 13.88
C THR A 149 4.60 -9.75 13.78
N GLN A 150 3.33 -10.08 13.49
CA GLN A 150 2.26 -9.08 13.46
C GLN A 150 1.97 -8.50 14.84
N VAL A 151 2.02 -9.30 15.92
CA VAL A 151 1.91 -8.78 17.30
C VAL A 151 2.96 -7.71 17.55
N SER A 152 4.24 -8.01 17.27
CA SER A 152 5.33 -7.04 17.44
C SER A 152 5.15 -5.80 16.55
N THR A 153 4.73 -5.98 15.30
CA THR A 153 4.52 -4.86 14.36
C THR A 153 3.40 -3.94 14.84
N TYR A 154 2.27 -4.51 15.26
CA TYR A 154 1.14 -3.73 15.76
C TYR A 154 1.52 -2.96 17.02
N ASN A 155 2.19 -3.62 17.98
CA ASN A 155 2.65 -2.97 19.21
C ASN A 155 3.64 -1.84 18.95
N TYR A 156 4.51 -1.99 17.94
CA TYR A 156 5.36 -0.88 17.48
C TYR A 156 4.49 0.31 17.04
N TRP A 157 3.51 0.12 16.16
CA TRP A 157 2.65 1.22 15.72
C TRP A 157 1.80 1.83 16.83
N VAL A 158 1.35 1.02 17.81
CA VAL A 158 0.68 1.54 19.02
C VAL A 158 1.61 2.46 19.81
N SER A 159 2.90 2.12 19.91
CA SER A 159 3.88 2.97 20.62
C SER A 159 4.13 4.31 19.93
N ILE A 160 3.99 4.38 18.60
CA ILE A 160 4.20 5.61 17.83
C ILE A 160 2.91 6.45 17.73
N ASN A 161 1.77 5.80 17.48
CA ASN A 161 0.54 6.48 17.06
C ASN A 161 -0.64 6.34 18.05
N GLY A 162 -0.47 5.60 19.14
CA GLY A 162 -1.57 5.13 19.98
C GLY A 162 -2.44 4.09 19.26
N ILE A 163 -3.42 3.53 19.97
CA ILE A 163 -4.31 2.48 19.43
C ILE A 163 -5.11 3.01 18.22
N ASP A 164 -5.74 4.18 18.36
CA ASP A 164 -6.58 4.76 17.31
C ASP A 164 -5.80 5.06 16.02
N GLY A 165 -4.53 5.43 16.13
CA GLY A 165 -3.67 5.67 14.98
C GLY A 165 -3.12 4.38 14.38
N ALA A 166 -2.73 3.42 15.22
CA ALA A 166 -2.25 2.11 14.77
C ALA A 166 -3.34 1.34 14.01
N ASP A 167 -4.58 1.35 14.51
CA ASP A 167 -5.70 0.66 13.88
C ASP A 167 -6.03 1.18 12.47
N LYS A 168 -5.57 2.37 12.07
CA LYS A 168 -5.77 2.89 10.71
C LYS A 168 -4.78 2.33 9.68
N ILE A 169 -3.59 1.90 10.11
CA ILE A 169 -2.46 1.57 9.23
C ILE A 169 -1.85 0.20 9.52
N SER A 170 -2.31 -0.48 10.57
CA SER A 170 -1.74 -1.76 10.98
C SER A 170 -2.81 -2.71 11.48
N ALA A 171 -2.84 -3.89 10.88
CA ALA A 171 -3.71 -4.96 11.32
C ALA A 171 -3.30 -5.49 12.69
N ARG A 172 -4.29 -5.85 13.50
CA ARG A 172 -4.04 -6.69 14.69
C ARG A 172 -3.63 -8.10 14.25
N ALA A 173 -2.95 -8.83 15.11
CA ALA A 173 -2.53 -10.21 14.80
C ALA A 173 -3.75 -11.10 14.49
N GLY A 174 -3.64 -11.95 13.46
CA GLY A 174 -4.76 -12.72 12.92
C GLY A 174 -5.60 -11.98 11.87
N HIS A 175 -5.58 -10.64 11.85
CA HIS A 175 -6.33 -9.81 10.89
C HIS A 175 -5.45 -9.32 9.72
N SER A 176 -4.17 -9.65 9.74
CA SER A 176 -3.21 -9.21 8.73
C SER A 176 -3.24 -10.14 7.52
N GLN A 177 -3.52 -9.58 6.34
CA GLN A 177 -3.43 -10.31 5.08
C GLN A 177 -2.01 -10.83 4.79
N HIS A 178 -0.97 -10.23 5.38
CA HIS A 178 0.39 -10.76 5.27
C HIS A 178 0.55 -12.16 5.88
N GLN A 179 -0.28 -12.54 6.85
CA GLN A 179 -0.22 -13.88 7.43
C GLN A 179 -0.60 -14.96 6.39
N LEU A 180 -1.31 -14.58 5.33
CA LEU A 180 -1.71 -15.49 4.25
C LEU A 180 -0.55 -15.82 3.31
N GLY A 181 0.54 -15.05 3.34
CA GLY A 181 1.66 -15.20 2.40
C GLY A 181 1.33 -14.86 0.95
N THR A 182 0.18 -14.23 0.73
CA THR A 182 -0.34 -13.78 -0.57
C THR A 182 -0.46 -12.26 -0.66
N ALA A 183 -0.08 -11.51 0.38
CA ALA A 183 -0.01 -10.06 0.36
C ALA A 183 1.43 -9.60 0.07
N VAL A 184 1.54 -8.55 -0.74
CA VAL A 184 2.80 -7.95 -1.19
C VAL A 184 2.71 -6.44 -0.99
N ASP A 185 3.68 -5.88 -0.27
CA ASP A 185 3.92 -4.44 -0.25
C ASP A 185 4.96 -4.11 -1.31
N PHE A 186 4.51 -3.48 -2.39
CA PHE A 186 5.37 -3.04 -3.48
C PHE A 186 6.04 -1.69 -3.19
N SER A 187 7.17 -1.45 -3.82
CA SER A 187 7.84 -0.14 -3.87
C SER A 187 8.59 0.02 -5.19
N SER A 188 9.38 1.09 -5.31
CA SER A 188 10.25 1.32 -6.46
C SER A 188 11.46 2.19 -6.08
N SER A 189 12.43 2.26 -6.98
CA SER A 189 13.59 3.14 -6.82
C SER A 189 13.23 4.63 -6.81
N GLU A 190 12.05 5.01 -7.36
CA GLU A 190 11.57 6.40 -7.36
C GLU A 190 11.32 6.94 -5.95
N VAL A 191 11.10 6.05 -4.98
CA VAL A 191 10.97 6.37 -3.54
C VAL A 191 12.05 5.69 -2.70
N SER A 192 13.19 5.35 -3.30
CA SER A 192 14.32 4.68 -2.63
C SER A 192 13.91 3.39 -1.90
N ASP A 193 12.97 2.62 -2.47
CA ASP A 193 12.37 1.44 -1.84
C ASP A 193 11.71 1.73 -0.48
N GLY A 194 11.23 2.95 -0.27
CA GLY A 194 10.45 3.32 0.91
C GLY A 194 9.08 2.66 0.91
N LEU A 195 8.59 2.31 2.10
CA LEU A 195 7.22 1.89 2.33
C LEU A 195 6.40 3.09 2.82
N GLY A 196 5.24 3.33 2.21
CA GLY A 196 4.28 4.33 2.65
C GLY A 196 3.76 5.25 1.54
N GLY A 197 3.07 6.32 1.95
CA GLY A 197 2.27 7.18 1.07
C GLY A 197 3.01 7.81 -0.11
N SER A 198 4.33 8.02 -0.02
CA SER A 198 5.12 8.53 -1.14
C SER A 198 5.08 7.60 -2.36
N PHE A 199 4.84 6.31 -2.19
CA PHE A 199 4.74 5.37 -3.30
C PHE A 199 3.61 5.74 -4.29
N TYR A 200 2.53 6.37 -3.81
CA TYR A 200 1.41 6.80 -4.66
C TYR A 200 1.82 7.70 -5.83
N THR A 201 2.87 8.52 -5.67
CA THR A 201 3.29 9.47 -6.71
C THR A 201 4.21 8.85 -7.78
N THR A 202 4.45 7.54 -7.71
CA THR A 202 5.40 6.85 -8.60
C THR A 202 4.73 6.32 -9.86
N ARG A 203 5.51 6.13 -10.93
CA ARG A 203 5.03 5.44 -12.13
C ARG A 203 4.72 3.98 -11.84
N ALA A 204 5.46 3.37 -10.90
CA ALA A 204 5.21 2.02 -10.42
C ALA A 204 3.81 1.84 -9.82
N ALA A 205 3.37 2.74 -8.93
CA ALA A 205 2.04 2.68 -8.34
C ALA A 205 0.94 2.82 -9.39
N ALA A 206 1.09 3.76 -10.33
CA ALA A 206 0.14 3.96 -11.44
C ALA A 206 0.07 2.74 -12.37
N TRP A 207 1.22 2.11 -12.65
CA TRP A 207 1.28 0.92 -13.47
C TRP A 207 0.61 -0.28 -12.79
N LEU A 208 0.87 -0.50 -11.50
CA LEU A 208 0.24 -1.58 -10.72
C LEU A 208 -1.28 -1.40 -10.67
N ALA A 209 -1.77 -0.18 -10.42
CA ALA A 209 -3.19 0.13 -10.43
C ALA A 209 -3.89 -0.31 -11.73
N SER A 210 -3.21 -0.10 -12.87
CA SER A 210 -3.77 -0.38 -14.20
C SER A 210 -3.60 -1.84 -14.65
N ASN A 211 -2.62 -2.57 -14.10
CA ASN A 211 -2.17 -3.84 -14.67
C ASN A 211 -2.13 -5.03 -13.69
N ALA A 212 -2.02 -4.81 -12.39
CA ALA A 212 -1.76 -5.88 -11.42
C ALA A 212 -2.83 -6.99 -11.45
N TRP A 213 -4.09 -6.62 -11.69
CA TRP A 213 -5.22 -7.55 -11.74
C TRP A 213 -5.10 -8.58 -12.87
N LYS A 214 -4.40 -8.25 -13.96
CA LYS A 214 -4.11 -9.17 -15.07
C LYS A 214 -3.25 -10.37 -14.63
N TYR A 215 -2.55 -10.21 -13.50
CA TYR A 215 -1.64 -11.19 -12.91
C TYR A 215 -2.14 -11.70 -11.55
N GLY A 216 -3.43 -11.49 -11.23
CA GLY A 216 -4.01 -12.01 -9.99
C GLY A 216 -3.82 -11.14 -8.75
N PHE A 217 -3.19 -9.97 -8.86
CA PHE A 217 -2.94 -9.04 -7.76
C PHE A 217 -3.93 -7.89 -7.78
N VAL A 218 -4.52 -7.56 -6.63
CA VAL A 218 -5.46 -6.45 -6.50
C VAL A 218 -5.12 -5.58 -5.30
N ILE A 219 -5.38 -4.28 -5.40
CA ILE A 219 -5.19 -3.37 -4.26
C ILE A 219 -6.18 -3.74 -3.16
N SER A 220 -5.71 -3.84 -1.91
CA SER A 220 -6.60 -4.24 -0.81
C SER A 220 -7.31 -3.04 -0.18
N TYR A 221 -6.61 -1.90 -0.06
CA TYR A 221 -7.12 -0.70 0.60
C TYR A 221 -7.11 0.48 -0.38
N PRO A 222 -8.08 0.58 -1.30
CA PRO A 222 -8.18 1.67 -2.25
C PRO A 222 -8.67 2.97 -1.59
N SER A 223 -8.30 4.11 -2.19
CA SER A 223 -8.70 5.44 -1.74
C SER A 223 -10.22 5.63 -1.83
N GLY A 224 -10.81 6.25 -0.81
CA GLY A 224 -12.25 6.52 -0.74
C GLY A 224 -13.10 5.37 -0.20
N TYR A 225 -12.48 4.24 0.16
CA TYR A 225 -13.14 3.07 0.74
C TYR A 225 -12.72 2.80 2.19
N GLU A 226 -12.15 3.79 2.87
CA GLU A 226 -11.61 3.64 4.22
C GLU A 226 -12.70 3.34 5.26
N SER A 227 -13.92 3.82 5.04
CA SER A 227 -15.08 3.46 5.86
C SER A 227 -15.51 2.00 5.70
N THR A 228 -15.18 1.39 4.56
CA THR A 228 -15.49 -0.02 4.24
C THR A 228 -14.39 -0.94 4.75
N THR A 229 -13.14 -0.68 4.39
CA THR A 229 -11.99 -1.55 4.75
C THR A 229 -11.49 -1.30 6.17
N GLY A 230 -11.74 -0.11 6.70
CA GLY A 230 -11.20 0.38 7.97
C GLY A 230 -9.73 0.83 7.90
N TYR A 231 -9.03 0.65 6.79
CA TYR A 231 -7.63 1.06 6.62
C TYR A 231 -7.53 2.35 5.81
N SER A 232 -6.50 3.15 6.09
CA SER A 232 -6.08 4.24 5.21
C SER A 232 -5.76 3.71 3.81
N TYR A 233 -5.83 4.58 2.80
CA TYR A 233 -5.37 4.24 1.46
C TYR A 233 -3.91 3.75 1.46
N GLU A 234 -3.68 2.56 0.91
CA GLU A 234 -2.35 1.96 0.77
C GLU A 234 -2.06 1.64 -0.69
N SER A 235 -1.44 2.58 -1.41
CA SER A 235 -1.09 2.42 -2.83
C SER A 235 -0.09 1.28 -3.10
N TRP A 236 0.54 0.74 -2.05
CA TRP A 236 1.57 -0.28 -2.10
C TRP A 236 1.07 -1.69 -1.77
N HIS A 237 -0.04 -1.83 -1.03
CA HIS A 237 -0.47 -3.12 -0.46
C HIS A 237 -1.43 -3.85 -1.42
N TYR A 238 -0.93 -4.93 -2.02
CA TYR A 238 -1.67 -5.76 -2.96
C TYR A 238 -1.85 -7.17 -2.43
N ARG A 239 -3.02 -7.75 -2.70
CA ARG A 239 -3.36 -9.12 -2.38
C ARG A 239 -3.48 -9.94 -3.66
N TYR A 240 -2.79 -11.08 -3.68
CA TYR A 240 -2.99 -12.11 -4.69
C TYR A 240 -4.24 -12.94 -4.37
N ILE A 241 -5.17 -13.01 -5.31
CA ILE A 241 -6.39 -13.83 -5.25
C ILE A 241 -6.52 -14.81 -6.42
N GLY A 242 -5.50 -14.92 -7.26
CA GLY A 242 -5.53 -15.72 -8.49
C GLY A 242 -6.00 -14.92 -9.70
N VAL A 243 -5.45 -15.21 -10.88
CA VAL A 243 -5.70 -14.46 -12.12
C VAL A 243 -7.20 -14.38 -12.45
N ALA A 244 -7.90 -15.52 -12.48
CA ALA A 244 -9.32 -15.55 -12.84
C ALA A 244 -10.18 -14.72 -11.87
N ASN A 245 -9.95 -14.84 -10.56
CA ASN A 245 -10.70 -14.10 -9.55
C ASN A 245 -10.41 -12.60 -9.61
N ALA A 246 -9.15 -12.19 -9.84
CA ALA A 246 -8.80 -10.79 -9.99
C ALA A 246 -9.41 -10.16 -11.24
N GLN A 247 -9.49 -10.91 -12.35
CA GLN A 247 -10.16 -10.48 -13.57
C GLN A 247 -11.68 -10.37 -13.37
N GLU A 248 -12.30 -11.34 -12.71
CA GLU A 248 -13.73 -11.29 -12.35
C GLU A 248 -14.03 -10.08 -11.46
N MET A 249 -13.24 -9.90 -10.38
CA MET A 249 -13.37 -8.76 -9.47
C MET A 249 -13.22 -7.43 -10.23
N HIS A 250 -12.18 -7.30 -11.05
CA HIS A 250 -11.96 -6.09 -11.85
C HIS A 250 -13.13 -5.80 -12.79
N GLY A 251 -13.66 -6.82 -13.49
CA GLY A 251 -14.81 -6.69 -14.37
C GLY A 251 -16.12 -6.34 -13.65
N SER A 252 -16.26 -6.71 -12.38
CA SER A 252 -17.42 -6.35 -11.55
C SER A 252 -17.40 -4.91 -11.03
N GLY A 253 -16.24 -4.26 -11.03
CA GLY A 253 -16.04 -2.94 -10.40
C GLY A 253 -16.05 -2.96 -8.86
N MET A 254 -16.11 -4.14 -8.23
CA MET A 254 -16.02 -4.26 -6.78
C MET A 254 -14.59 -4.05 -6.28
N ILE A 255 -14.46 -3.49 -5.07
CA ILE A 255 -13.20 -3.55 -4.32
C ILE A 255 -13.02 -4.95 -3.72
N LEU A 256 -11.79 -5.28 -3.31
CA LEU A 256 -11.46 -6.59 -2.75
C LEU A 256 -12.37 -6.99 -1.58
N GLU A 257 -12.61 -6.08 -0.63
CA GLU A 257 -13.43 -6.34 0.56
C GLU A 257 -14.82 -6.87 0.17
N VAL A 258 -15.56 -6.10 -0.63
CA VAL A 258 -16.92 -6.42 -1.08
C VAL A 258 -16.94 -7.67 -1.95
N TYR A 259 -15.94 -7.86 -2.82
CA TYR A 259 -15.84 -9.06 -3.63
C TYR A 259 -15.65 -10.31 -2.76
N LEU A 260 -14.76 -10.28 -1.76
CA LEU A 260 -14.56 -11.40 -0.86
C LEU A 260 -15.78 -11.69 0.02
N GLU A 261 -16.46 -10.65 0.52
CA GLU A 261 -17.72 -10.80 1.26
C GLU A 261 -18.78 -11.53 0.43
N SER A 262 -18.87 -11.27 -0.88
CA SER A 262 -19.80 -11.96 -1.78
C SER A 262 -19.48 -13.44 -2.00
N LYS A 263 -18.27 -13.89 -1.62
CA LYS A 263 -17.78 -15.28 -1.75
C LYS A 263 -17.70 -16.00 -0.40
N ASN A 264 -18.03 -15.30 0.69
CA ASN A 264 -17.79 -15.69 2.07
C ASN A 264 -18.84 -16.63 2.66
#